data_AF-G1VCI0-F1
#
_entry.id   AF-G1VCI0-F1
#
_cell.length_a   1.000
_cell.length_b   1.000
_cell.length_c   1.000
_cell.angle_alpha   90.00
_cell.angle_beta   90.00
_cell.angle_gamma   90.00
#
_symmetry.space_group_name_H-M   'P 1'
#
loop_
_entity.id
_entity.type
_entity.pdbx_description
1 polymer ?
#
loop_
_entity_poly.entity_id
_entity_poly.type
_entity_poly.pdbx_seq_one_letter_code
_entity_poly.pdbx_strand_id
1 'polypeptide(L)'
;MRQEIEKFRKETGVNLIIKDGKPFYGGSLDLENCTGITALPDNLTVGGSLDLENCTGITALPDNLTVGGYLDLRGTGIAALPDNLTVG
;
A
#
# COMPACT_ATOMS: atom_id res chain seq x y z
N MET A 1 5.87 5.95 10.92
CA MET A 1 4.50 6.35 11.32
C MET A 1 4.07 7.77 10.87
N ARG A 2 4.22 8.87 11.62
CA ARG A 2 3.62 10.18 11.21
C ARG A 2 4.19 10.74 9.90
N GLN A 3 5.52 10.77 9.76
CA GLN A 3 6.19 11.30 8.56
C GLN A 3 5.88 10.45 7.31
N GLU A 4 5.78 9.15 7.49
CA GLU A 4 5.49 8.17 6.45
C GLU A 4 4.05 8.27 5.93
N ILE A 5 3.05 8.40 6.82
CA ILE A 5 1.66 8.66 6.42
C ILE A 5 1.55 10.02 5.71
N GLU A 6 2.28 11.03 6.18
CA GLU A 6 2.28 12.34 5.52
C GLU A 6 2.93 12.29 4.13
N LYS A 7 4.01 11.51 3.98
CA LYS A 7 4.65 11.23 2.68
C LYS A 7 3.66 10.51 1.76
N PHE A 8 3.07 9.41 2.22
CA PHE A 8 2.08 8.65 1.46
C PHE A 8 0.92 9.54 0.98
N ARG A 9 0.39 10.40 1.86
CA ARG A 9 -0.64 11.39 1.49
C ARG A 9 -0.16 12.36 0.42
N LYS A 10 1.09 12.82 0.46
CA LYS A 10 1.64 13.73 -0.56
C LYS A 10 1.83 13.05 -1.91
N GLU A 11 2.21 11.77 -1.91
CA GLU A 11 2.43 10.98 -3.13
C GLU A 11 1.12 10.53 -3.79
N THR A 12 0.10 10.20 -3.00
CA THR A 12 -1.13 9.55 -3.49
C THR A 12 -2.40 10.41 -3.37
N GLY A 13 -2.38 11.46 -2.54
CA GLY A 13 -3.58 12.20 -2.13
C GLY A 13 -4.47 11.44 -1.14
N VAL A 14 -4.15 10.19 -0.81
CA VAL A 14 -4.96 9.34 0.07
C VAL A 14 -4.70 9.69 1.54
N ASN A 15 -5.80 9.84 2.29
CA ASN A 15 -5.75 10.00 3.74
C ASN A 15 -5.94 8.65 4.41
N LEU A 16 -4.89 8.15 5.05
CA LEU A 16 -4.97 7.00 5.95
C LEU A 16 -5.42 7.46 7.34
N ILE A 17 -6.19 6.62 8.02
CA ILE A 17 -6.46 6.80 9.44
C ILE A 17 -5.53 5.91 10.26
N ILE A 18 -5.45 6.16 11.57
CA ILE A 18 -4.78 5.26 12.50
C ILE A 18 -5.84 4.39 13.17
N LYS A 19 -5.71 3.08 13.02
CA LYS A 19 -6.53 2.07 13.70
C LYS A 19 -5.58 1.13 14.44
N ASP A 20 -5.80 0.96 15.75
CA ASP A 20 -4.97 0.10 16.61
C ASP A 20 -3.46 0.39 16.51
N GLY A 21 -3.12 1.68 16.37
CA GLY A 21 -1.73 2.15 16.24
C GLY A 21 -1.10 1.94 14.86
N LYS A 22 -1.84 1.43 13.87
CA LYS A 22 -1.36 1.14 12.52
C LYS A 22 -2.07 1.99 11.44
N PRO A 23 -1.43 2.26 10.29
CA PRO A 23 -2.08 2.90 9.16
C PRO A 23 -3.19 2.00 8.60
N PHE A 24 -4.37 2.57 8.41
CA PHE A 24 -5.55 1.85 7.95
C PHE A 24 -6.31 2.63 6.88
N TYR A 25 -6.76 1.92 5.85
CA TYR A 25 -7.73 2.40 4.88
C TYR A 25 -8.89 1.41 4.79
N GLY A 26 -10.12 1.88 4.98
CA GLY A 26 -11.28 0.99 5.15
C GLY A 26 -11.86 0.40 3.85
N GLY A 27 -11.58 1.02 2.71
CA GLY A 27 -12.08 0.59 1.41
C GLY A 27 -11.01 -0.04 0.53
N SER A 28 -11.29 -0.10 -0.77
CA SER A 28 -10.27 -0.42 -1.77
C SER A 28 -9.41 0.81 -2.08
N LEU A 29 -8.10 0.60 -2.20
CA LEU A 29 -7.14 1.61 -2.63
C LEU A 29 -6.83 1.37 -4.11
N ASP A 30 -7.28 2.29 -4.94
CA ASP A 30 -6.88 2.40 -6.33
C ASP A 30 -5.72 3.41 -6.43
N LEU A 31 -4.54 2.90 -6.74
CA LEU A 31 -3.33 3.68 -6.98
C LEU A 31 -2.78 3.41 -8.38
N GLU A 32 -3.62 2.95 -9.32
CA GLU A 32 -3.19 2.61 -10.68
C GLU A 32 -2.39 3.77 -11.31
N ASN A 33 -1.28 3.45 -11.98
CA ASN A 33 -0.37 4.40 -12.63
C ASN A 33 0.24 5.46 -11.68
N CYS A 34 0.22 5.25 -10.37
CA CYS A 34 0.84 6.16 -9.41
C CYS A 34 2.38 6.01 -9.44
N THR A 35 3.04 6.65 -10.41
CA THR A 35 4.51 6.58 -10.56
C THR A 35 5.27 7.33 -9.47
N GLY A 36 4.59 8.24 -8.75
CA GLY A 36 5.18 9.02 -7.65
C GLY A 36 5.25 8.28 -6.32
N ILE A 37 4.53 7.17 -6.15
CA ILE A 37 4.62 6.37 -4.92
C ILE A 37 5.92 5.57 -4.91
N THR A 38 6.64 5.64 -3.79
CA THR A 38 7.92 4.94 -3.63
C THR A 38 7.89 3.85 -2.56
N ALA A 39 6.92 3.91 -1.65
CA ALA A 39 6.70 2.88 -0.63
C ALA A 39 5.27 2.98 -0.06
N LEU A 40 4.73 1.85 0.39
CA LEU A 40 3.56 1.82 1.27
C LEU A 40 3.99 1.99 2.72
N PRO A 41 3.13 2.55 3.60
CA PRO A 41 3.42 2.58 5.03
C PRO A 41 3.57 1.19 5.67
N ASP A 42 4.49 1.08 6.61
CA ASP A 42 4.72 -0.11 7.43
C ASP A 42 3.44 -0.53 8.16
N ASN A 43 3.13 -1.83 8.10
CA ASN A 43 1.93 -2.43 8.69
C ASN A 43 0.60 -1.85 8.16
N LEU A 44 0.59 -1.29 6.94
CA LEU A 44 -0.64 -0.82 6.31
C LEU A 44 -1.67 -1.94 6.22
N THR A 45 -2.89 -1.63 6.62
CA THR A 45 -4.06 -2.48 6.40
C THR A 45 -5.02 -1.79 5.42
N VAL A 46 -5.38 -2.48 4.34
CA VAL A 46 -6.39 -2.09 3.36
C VAL A 46 -7.60 -3.01 3.54
N GLY A 47 -8.76 -2.45 3.83
CA GLY A 47 -9.98 -3.21 4.10
C GLY A 47 -10.59 -3.86 2.85
N GLY A 48 -10.37 -3.27 1.67
CA GLY A 48 -10.75 -3.83 0.37
C GLY A 48 -9.54 -4.27 -0.44
N SER A 49 -9.63 -4.12 -1.76
CA SER A 49 -8.54 -4.42 -2.68
C SER A 49 -7.47 -3.32 -2.70
N LEU A 50 -6.24 -3.68 -3.05
CA LEU A 50 -5.16 -2.74 -3.30
C LEU A 50 -4.68 -2.92 -4.75
N ASP A 51 -4.86 -1.89 -5.56
CA ASP A 51 -4.37 -1.84 -6.93
C ASP A 51 -3.12 -0.95 -7.02
N LEU A 52 -2.00 -1.57 -7.38
CA LEU A 52 -0.72 -0.90 -7.65
C LEU A 52 -0.29 -1.09 -9.12
N GLU A 53 -1.22 -1.41 -10.03
CA GLU A 53 -0.89 -1.61 -11.43
C GLU A 53 -0.15 -0.39 -11.99
N ASN A 54 0.98 -0.63 -12.66
CA ASN A 54 1.88 0.37 -13.23
C ASN A 54 2.48 1.39 -12.24
N CYS A 55 2.48 1.11 -10.93
CA CYS A 55 3.25 1.85 -9.94
C CYS A 55 4.75 1.51 -10.03
N THR A 56 5.45 2.07 -11.02
CA THR A 56 6.86 1.71 -11.28
C THR A 56 7.84 2.14 -10.18
N GLY A 57 7.46 3.10 -9.33
CA GLY A 57 8.27 3.57 -8.22
C GLY A 57 8.31 2.60 -7.02
N ILE A 58 7.36 1.66 -6.93
CA ILE A 58 7.34 0.66 -5.86
C ILE A 58 8.12 -0.59 -6.25
N THR A 59 9.10 -0.94 -5.43
CA THR A 59 10.02 -2.08 -5.69
C THR A 59 9.97 -3.15 -4.59
N ALA A 60 9.28 -2.87 -3.48
CA ALA A 60 9.04 -3.80 -2.38
C ALA A 60 7.72 -3.46 -1.67
N LEU A 61 7.11 -4.48 -1.06
CA LEU A 61 5.98 -4.33 -0.15
C LEU A 61 6.48 -4.32 1.31
N PRO A 62 5.79 -3.64 2.23
CA PRO A 62 6.11 -3.72 3.65
C PRO A 62 5.78 -5.12 4.17
N ASP A 63 6.58 -5.63 5.12
CA ASP A 63 6.52 -7.02 5.55
C ASP A 63 5.12 -7.46 6.01
N ASN A 64 4.43 -6.60 6.74
CA ASN A 64 3.13 -6.89 7.36
C ASN A 64 1.96 -6.20 6.64
N LEU A 65 2.00 -6.13 5.30
CA LEU A 65 0.87 -5.64 4.50
C LEU A 65 -0.33 -6.57 4.63
N THR A 66 -1.50 -6.01 4.94
CA THR A 66 -2.77 -6.73 4.97
C THR A 66 -3.75 -6.12 3.97
N VAL A 67 -4.33 -6.93 3.08
CA VAL A 67 -5.31 -6.52 2.06
C VAL A 67 -6.52 -7.44 2.15
N GLY A 68 -7.71 -6.90 2.42
CA GLY A 68 -8.95 -7.68 2.58
C GLY A 68 -9.62 -8.12 1.27
N GLY A 69 -9.11 -7.65 0.12
CA GLY A 69 -9.57 -8.04 -1.22
C GLY A 69 -8.44 -8.62 -2.05
N TYR A 70 -8.37 -8.26 -3.34
CA TYR A 70 -7.26 -8.64 -4.21
C TYR A 70 -6.09 -7.64 -4.10
N LEU A 71 -4.90 -8.10 -4.43
CA LEU A 71 -3.69 -7.29 -4.57
C LEU A 71 -3.22 -7.35 -6.02
N ASP A 72 -3.20 -6.22 -6.72
CA ASP A 72 -2.66 -6.10 -8.07
C ASP A 72 -1.29 -5.42 -8.05
N LEU A 73 -0.28 -6.10 -8.61
CA LEU A 73 1.10 -5.64 -8.66
C LEU A 73 1.65 -5.60 -10.10
N ARG A 74 0.78 -5.73 -11.11
CA ARG A 74 1.20 -5.78 -12.52
C ARG A 74 1.95 -4.50 -12.89
N GLY A 75 3.08 -4.61 -13.58
CA GLY A 75 3.86 -3.44 -13.98
C GLY A 75 4.61 -2.72 -12.84
N THR A 76 4.61 -3.26 -11.62
CA THR A 76 5.50 -2.77 -10.53
C THR A 76 6.92 -3.34 -10.65
N GLY A 77 7.86 -2.77 -9.90
CA GLY A 77 9.23 -3.29 -9.78
C GLY A 77 9.41 -4.37 -8.71
N ILE A 78 8.32 -4.92 -8.16
CA ILE A 78 8.36 -5.90 -7.06
C ILE A 78 8.87 -7.25 -7.57
N ALA A 79 9.99 -7.71 -7.01
CA ALA A 79 10.64 -8.96 -7.39
C ALA A 79 10.27 -10.15 -6.50
N ALA A 80 9.79 -9.89 -5.28
CA ALA A 80 9.43 -10.90 -4.30
C ALA A 80 8.30 -10.39 -3.38
N LEU A 81 7.50 -11.30 -2.87
CA LEU A 81 6.49 -11.01 -1.85
C LEU A 81 7.09 -11.22 -0.46
N PRO A 82 6.75 -10.39 0.54
CA PRO A 82 7.23 -10.58 1.91
C PRO A 82 6.53 -11.77 2.58
N ASP A 83 7.23 -12.41 3.51
CA ASP A 83 6.76 -13.64 4.17
C ASP A 83 5.44 -13.44 4.96
N ASN A 84 5.19 -12.23 5.47
CA ASN A 84 4.02 -11.91 6.30
C ASN A 84 2.92 -11.16 5.53
N LEU A 85 2.93 -11.21 4.20
CA LEU A 85 1.85 -10.67 3.37
C LEU A 85 0.54 -11.44 3.60
N THR A 86 -0.55 -10.71 3.90
CA THR A 86 -1.90 -11.29 3.99
C THR A 86 -2.81 -10.67 2.93
N VAL A 87 -3.44 -11.52 2.11
CA VAL A 87 -4.41 -11.14 1.07
C VAL A 87 -5.62 -12.06 1.12
N GLY A 88 -6.83 -11.50 1.21
CA GLY A 88 -8.11 -12.23 1.15
C GLY A 88 -9.04 -12.03 2.32
#